data_AF-X1VWU0-F1
#
_entry.id   AF-X1VWU0-F1
#
_cell.length_a   1.000
_cell.length_b   1.000
_cell.length_c   1.000
_cell.angle_alpha   90.00
_cell.angle_beta   90.00
_cell.angle_gamma   90.00
#
_symmetry.space_group_name_H-M   'P 1'
#
loop_
_entity.id
_entity.type
_entity.pdbx_description
1 polymer ?
#
loop_
_entity_poly.entity_id
_entity_poly.type
_entity_poly.pdbx_seq_one_letter_code
_entity_poly.pdbx_strand_id
1 'polypeptide(L)'
;ITSKKQLTILILYGIAMFSMIGFLFYPGFGVTFNVNWSPIWSVPFFLYVVAIETIGVLPALYLSFQIYKKFEDELIKKKWKFFIFGLCSIIIFMYGIFISNTLDIPTFRTIIGLVGLILALVGAYMMYYGVGRQIEK
;
A
#
# COMPACT_ATOMS: atom_id res chain seq x y z
N ILE A 1 22.67 -4.92 -5.42
CA ILE A 1 21.87 -5.60 -6.48
C ILE A 1 22.27 -4.94 -7.79
N THR A 2 22.53 -5.70 -8.86
CA THR A 2 22.85 -5.12 -10.17
C THR A 2 21.60 -4.60 -10.86
N SER A 3 21.73 -3.60 -11.74
CA SER A 3 20.58 -2.99 -12.45
C SER A 3 19.76 -4.03 -13.21
N LYS A 4 20.42 -5.04 -13.82
CA LYS A 4 19.73 -6.16 -14.49
C LYS A 4 18.85 -6.96 -13.52
N LYS A 5 19.36 -7.30 -12.33
CA LYS A 5 18.59 -8.03 -11.30
C LYS A 5 17.45 -7.18 -10.74
N GLN A 6 17.64 -5.87 -10.55
CA GLN A 6 16.57 -4.96 -10.13
C GLN A 6 15.44 -4.91 -11.17
N LEU A 7 15.80 -4.76 -12.44
CA LEU A 7 14.84 -4.74 -13.54
C LEU A 7 14.06 -6.06 -13.62
N THR A 8 14.72 -7.21 -13.49
CA THR A 8 14.04 -8.52 -13.45
C THR A 8 13.05 -8.60 -12.29
N ILE A 9 13.42 -8.17 -11.08
CA ILE A 9 12.52 -8.17 -9.92
C ILE A 9 11.30 -7.26 -10.18
N LEU A 10 11.53 -6.06 -10.71
CA LEU A 10 10.46 -5.11 -11.03
C LEU A 10 9.50 -5.66 -12.09
N ILE A 11 10.02 -6.31 -13.13
CA ILE A 11 9.20 -6.94 -14.17
C ILE A 11 8.37 -8.08 -13.58
N LEU A 12 8.97 -8.98 -12.80
CA LEU A 12 8.25 -10.10 -12.19
C LEU A 12 7.17 -9.61 -11.21
N TYR A 13 7.49 -8.60 -10.40
CA TYR A 13 6.52 -7.98 -9.51
C TYR A 13 5.38 -7.29 -10.29
N GLY A 14 5.71 -6.59 -11.37
CA GLY A 14 4.72 -5.98 -12.26
C GLY A 14 3.81 -7.00 -12.95
N ILE A 15 4.36 -8.13 -13.41
CA ILE A 15 3.58 -9.25 -13.97
C ILE A 15 2.65 -9.83 -12.91
N ALA A 16 3.16 -10.06 -11.69
CA ALA A 16 2.33 -10.53 -10.58
C ALA A 16 1.18 -9.55 -10.34
N MET A 17 1.46 -8.27 -10.14
CA MET A 17 0.42 -7.24 -9.99
C MET A 17 -0.57 -7.25 -11.16
N PHE A 18 -0.10 -7.26 -12.41
CA PHE A 18 -0.97 -7.26 -13.58
C PHE A 18 -1.87 -8.51 -13.67
N SER A 19 -1.37 -9.67 -13.23
CA SER A 19 -2.13 -10.92 -13.27
C SER A 19 -3.35 -10.93 -12.34
N MET A 20 -3.50 -9.95 -11.44
CA MET A 20 -4.75 -9.72 -10.68
C MET A 20 -5.97 -9.56 -11.60
N ILE A 21 -5.78 -9.05 -12.82
CA ILE A 21 -6.87 -8.87 -13.81
C ILE A 21 -7.48 -10.22 -14.22
N GLY A 22 -6.69 -11.28 -14.27
CA GLY A 22 -7.18 -12.62 -14.60
C GLY A 22 -8.17 -13.17 -13.57
N PHE A 23 -8.10 -12.69 -12.33
CA PHE A 23 -9.02 -13.09 -11.27
C PHE A 23 -10.29 -12.26 -11.25
N LEU A 24 -10.27 -11.00 -11.71
CA LEU A 24 -11.39 -10.05 -11.58
C LEU A 24 -12.74 -10.62 -12.01
N PHE A 25 -12.78 -11.36 -13.13
CA PHE A 25 -14.03 -11.78 -13.77
C PHE A 25 -14.38 -13.26 -13.55
N TYR A 26 -13.66 -13.98 -12.69
CA TYR A 26 -13.95 -15.39 -12.44
C TYR A 26 -15.01 -15.56 -11.34
N PRO A 27 -16.18 -16.17 -11.61
CA PRO A 27 -17.23 -16.34 -10.60
C PRO A 27 -16.74 -17.10 -9.36
N GLY A 28 -17.00 -16.56 -8.17
CA GLY A 28 -16.60 -17.16 -6.89
C GLY A 28 -15.12 -17.02 -6.52
N PHE A 29 -14.26 -16.56 -7.42
CA PHE A 29 -12.83 -16.33 -7.17
C PHE A 29 -12.42 -14.87 -7.35
N GLY A 30 -13.19 -14.07 -8.09
CA GLY A 30 -12.86 -12.69 -8.43
C GLY A 30 -13.51 -11.64 -7.56
N VAL A 31 -13.93 -10.56 -8.23
CA VAL A 31 -14.64 -9.44 -7.65
C VAL A 31 -16.06 -9.44 -8.21
N THR A 32 -17.03 -9.24 -7.33
CA THR A 32 -18.44 -9.00 -7.70
C THR A 32 -18.87 -7.62 -7.20
N PHE A 33 -20.11 -7.22 -7.43
CA PHE A 33 -20.63 -5.94 -6.98
C PHE A 33 -21.86 -6.13 -6.10
N ASN A 34 -21.93 -5.34 -5.02
CA ASN A 34 -23.15 -5.23 -4.23
C ASN A 34 -24.16 -4.27 -4.91
N VAL A 35 -25.34 -4.11 -4.29
CA VAL A 35 -26.43 -3.24 -4.79
C VAL A 35 -26.02 -1.77 -4.95
N ASN A 36 -24.99 -1.32 -4.24
CA ASN A 36 -24.46 0.04 -4.29
C ASN A 36 -23.27 0.17 -5.24
N TRP A 37 -23.09 -0.78 -6.16
CA TRP A 37 -21.95 -0.82 -7.09
C TRP A 37 -20.58 -0.81 -6.41
N SER A 38 -20.52 -1.22 -5.14
CA SER A 38 -19.26 -1.35 -4.42
C SER A 38 -18.69 -2.75 -4.63
N PRO A 39 -17.37 -2.89 -4.80
CA PRO A 39 -16.75 -4.18 -5.07
C PRO A 39 -16.82 -5.07 -3.83
N ILE A 40 -17.21 -6.34 -4.02
CA ILE A 40 -17.12 -7.42 -3.05
C ILE A 40 -16.01 -8.36 -3.50
N TRP A 41 -14.99 -8.50 -2.66
CA TRP A 41 -13.84 -9.35 -2.97
C TRP A 41 -14.04 -10.75 -2.42
N SER A 42 -13.80 -11.76 -3.25
CA SER A 42 -13.69 -13.13 -2.75
C SER A 42 -12.48 -13.28 -1.80
N VAL A 43 -12.52 -14.29 -0.93
CA VAL A 43 -11.37 -14.62 -0.06
C VAL A 43 -10.13 -14.99 -0.89
N PRO A 44 -10.21 -15.81 -1.96
CA PRO A 44 -9.04 -16.08 -2.81
C PRO A 44 -8.43 -14.82 -3.43
N PHE A 45 -9.24 -13.88 -3.92
CA PHE A 45 -8.76 -12.62 -4.47
C PHE A 45 -8.07 -11.77 -3.40
N PHE A 46 -8.68 -11.66 -2.22
CA PHE A 46 -8.10 -10.95 -1.07
C PHE A 46 -6.73 -11.52 -0.68
N LEU A 47 -6.63 -12.84 -0.50
CA LEU A 47 -5.38 -13.50 -0.12
C LEU A 47 -4.29 -13.29 -1.18
N TYR A 48 -4.67 -13.36 -2.45
CA TYR A 48 -3.77 -13.10 -3.56
C TYR A 48 -3.21 -11.67 -3.51
N VAL A 49 -4.07 -10.66 -3.45
CA VAL A 49 -3.67 -9.24 -3.43
C VAL A 49 -2.82 -8.95 -2.19
N VAL A 50 -3.24 -9.44 -1.01
CA VAL A 50 -2.47 -9.29 0.24
C VAL A 50 -1.08 -9.92 0.10
N ALA A 51 -0.96 -11.12 -0.47
CA ALA A 51 0.33 -11.78 -0.63
C ALA A 51 1.27 -10.98 -1.54
N ILE A 52 0.78 -10.54 -2.70
CA ILE A 52 1.60 -9.77 -3.66
C ILE A 52 2.00 -8.41 -3.08
N GLU A 53 1.06 -7.67 -2.49
CA GLU A 53 1.35 -6.36 -1.90
C GLU A 53 2.34 -6.46 -0.73
N THR A 54 2.23 -7.51 0.09
CA THR A 54 3.15 -7.74 1.21
C THR A 54 4.61 -7.93 0.74
N ILE A 55 4.82 -8.52 -0.44
CA ILE A 55 6.16 -8.68 -1.04
C ILE A 55 6.79 -7.31 -1.36
N GLY A 56 5.99 -6.29 -1.69
CA GLY A 56 6.47 -4.91 -1.89
C GLY A 56 6.59 -4.11 -0.59
N VAL A 57 5.59 -4.24 0.29
CA VAL A 57 5.48 -3.48 1.55
C VAL A 57 6.59 -3.85 2.54
N LEU A 58 6.88 -5.14 2.73
CA LEU A 58 7.86 -5.57 3.73
C LEU A 58 9.28 -5.05 3.41
N PRO A 59 9.83 -5.20 2.19
CA PRO A 59 11.11 -4.61 1.84
C PRO A 59 11.10 -3.09 1.94
N ALA A 60 10.00 -2.42 1.55
CA ALA A 60 9.90 -0.97 1.64
C ALA A 60 10.01 -0.48 3.09
N LEU A 61 9.29 -1.10 4.03
CA LEU A 61 9.39 -0.79 5.45
C LEU A 61 10.77 -1.14 6.00
N TYR A 62 11.28 -2.34 5.73
CA TYR A 62 12.60 -2.78 6.19
C TYR A 62 13.70 -1.80 5.76
N LEU A 63 13.75 -1.46 4.46
CA LEU A 63 14.73 -0.52 3.93
C LEU A 63 14.54 0.88 4.50
N SER A 64 13.30 1.34 4.67
CA SER A 64 13.03 2.65 5.28
C SER A 64 13.58 2.74 6.70
N PHE A 65 13.41 1.69 7.51
CA PHE A 65 13.99 1.63 8.86
C PHE A 65 15.51 1.48 8.86
N GLN A 66 16.09 0.74 7.91
CA GLN A 66 17.55 0.63 7.76
C GLN A 66 18.17 1.97 7.38
N ILE A 67 17.56 2.73 6.47
CA ILE A 67 17.99 4.07 6.08
C ILE A 67 17.90 5.02 7.28
N TYR A 68 16.80 4.98 8.03
CA TYR A 68 16.63 5.77 9.26
C TYR A 68 17.80 5.60 10.24
N LYS A 69 18.25 4.35 10.46
CA LYS A 69 19.35 4.03 11.38
C LYS A 69 20.72 4.52 10.91
N LYS A 70 20.87 4.85 9.62
CA LYS A 70 22.13 5.30 9.03
C LYS A 70 22.29 6.83 9.04
N PHE A 71 21.24 7.58 9.35
CA PHE A 71 21.36 9.03 9.45
C PHE A 71 22.08 9.44 10.73
N GLU A 72 23.16 10.19 10.58
CA GLU A 72 23.88 10.86 11.66
C GLU A 72 23.25 12.22 11.98
N ASP A 73 22.80 12.95 10.96
CA ASP A 73 22.13 14.23 11.12
C ASP A 73 20.73 14.06 11.70
N GLU A 74 20.51 14.64 12.88
CA GLU A 74 19.25 14.53 13.63
C GLU A 74 18.07 15.23 12.92
N LEU A 75 18.32 16.25 12.10
CA LEU A 75 17.29 16.94 11.34
C LEU A 75 16.80 16.07 10.17
N ILE A 76 17.70 15.45 9.41
CA ILE A 76 17.37 14.48 8.35
C ILE A 76 16.64 13.28 8.95
N LYS A 77 17.14 12.75 10.05
CA LYS A 77 16.54 11.64 10.78
C LYS A 77 15.11 11.95 11.24
N LYS A 78 14.86 13.16 11.76
CA LYS A 78 13.51 13.63 12.12
C LYS A 78 12.59 13.69 10.91
N LYS A 79 13.04 14.23 9.78
CA LYS A 79 12.25 14.28 8.53
C LYS A 79 11.94 12.88 8.00
N TRP A 80 12.90 11.96 8.05
CA TRP A 80 12.69 10.59 7.62
C TRP A 80 11.67 9.83 8.49
N LYS A 81 11.53 10.16 9.79
CA LYS A 81 10.44 9.63 10.63
C LYS A 81 9.07 10.03 10.07
N PHE A 82 8.90 11.26 9.59
CA PHE A 82 7.65 11.69 8.95
C PHE A 82 7.37 10.85 7.71
N PHE A 83 8.40 10.57 6.90
CA PHE A 83 8.26 9.67 5.75
C PHE A 83 7.81 8.26 6.16
N ILE A 84 8.45 7.65 7.15
CA ILE A 84 8.08 6.31 7.64
C ILE A 84 6.64 6.30 8.17
N PHE A 85 6.24 7.31 8.94
CA PHE A 85 4.87 7.40 9.44
C PHE A 85 3.85 7.56 8.31
N GLY A 86 4.17 8.38 7.31
CA GLY A 86 3.32 8.55 6.14
C GLY A 86 3.20 7.26 5.33
N LEU A 87 4.30 6.54 5.13
CA LEU A 87 4.32 5.23 4.49
C LEU A 87 3.44 4.22 5.25
N CYS A 88 3.58 4.13 6.57
CA CYS A 88 2.71 3.28 7.40
C CYS A 88 1.23 3.66 7.28
N SER A 89 0.91 4.96 7.23
CA SER A 89 -0.46 5.44 7.09
C SER A 89 -1.09 5.00 5.76
N ILE A 90 -0.34 5.12 4.66
CA ILE A 90 -0.76 4.65 3.33
C ILE A 90 -0.94 3.13 3.31
N ILE A 91 -0.02 2.39 3.95
CA ILE A 91 -0.11 0.92 4.06
C ILE A 91 -1.38 0.51 4.82
N ILE A 92 -1.65 1.12 5.98
CA ILE A 92 -2.84 0.83 6.79
C ILE A 92 -4.11 1.16 5.99
N PHE A 93 -4.13 2.29 5.30
CA PHE A 93 -5.23 2.67 4.42
C PHE A 93 -5.49 1.61 3.33
N MET A 94 -4.43 1.18 2.64
CA MET A 94 -4.50 0.18 1.57
C MET A 94 -5.06 -1.16 2.08
N TYR A 95 -4.49 -1.73 3.14
CA TYR A 95 -5.00 -2.98 3.71
C TYR A 95 -6.41 -2.82 4.30
N GLY A 96 -6.73 -1.65 4.84
CA GLY A 96 -8.08 -1.31 5.29
C GLY A 96 -9.11 -1.41 4.15
N ILE A 97 -8.79 -0.92 2.95
CA ILE A 97 -9.63 -1.06 1.76
C ILE A 97 -9.81 -2.54 1.40
N PHE A 98 -8.73 -3.32 1.40
CA PHE A 98 -8.79 -4.75 1.04
C PHE A 98 -9.74 -5.50 1.97
N ILE A 99 -9.57 -5.33 3.29
CA ILE A 99 -10.43 -5.92 4.32
C ILE A 99 -11.87 -5.43 4.15
N SER A 100 -12.05 -4.12 3.90
CA SER A 100 -13.38 -3.52 3.74
C SER A 100 -14.15 -4.09 2.55
N ASN A 101 -13.46 -4.37 1.44
CA ASN A 101 -14.08 -4.95 0.26
C ASN A 101 -14.40 -6.44 0.43
N THR A 102 -13.64 -7.16 1.25
CA THR A 102 -13.90 -8.58 1.55
C THR A 102 -15.01 -8.77 2.57
N LEU A 103 -15.08 -7.92 3.61
CA LEU A 103 -16.11 -8.04 4.64
C LEU A 103 -17.51 -7.62 4.15
N ASP A 104 -17.57 -6.66 3.23
CA ASP A 104 -18.82 -6.06 2.71
C ASP A 104 -19.81 -5.58 3.80
N ILE A 105 -19.29 -5.16 4.96
CA ILE A 105 -20.10 -4.64 6.05
C ILE A 105 -20.29 -3.12 5.87
N PRO A 106 -21.51 -2.59 5.74
CA PRO A 106 -21.76 -1.17 5.47
C PRO A 106 -21.07 -0.24 6.48
N THR A 107 -21.23 -0.50 7.78
CA THR A 107 -20.62 0.29 8.85
C THR A 107 -19.09 0.31 8.75
N PHE A 108 -18.47 -0.83 8.45
CA PHE A 108 -17.02 -0.93 8.30
C PHE A 108 -16.53 -0.13 7.08
N ARG A 109 -17.24 -0.23 5.95
CA ARG A 109 -16.97 0.57 4.74
C ARG A 109 -17.04 2.07 5.04
N THR A 110 -18.04 2.53 5.79
CA THR A 110 -18.15 3.95 6.17
C THR A 110 -16.98 4.39 7.04
N ILE A 111 -16.60 3.58 8.04
CA ILE A 111 -15.46 3.89 8.92
C ILE A 111 -14.16 3.95 8.11
N ILE A 112 -13.89 2.95 7.27
CA ILE A 112 -12.69 2.92 6.43
C ILE A 112 -12.71 4.04 5.38
N GLY A 113 -13.85 4.42 4.84
CA GLY A 113 -13.95 5.57 3.94
C GLY A 113 -13.53 6.88 4.62
N LEU A 114 -14.02 7.14 5.83
CA LEU A 114 -13.70 8.34 6.60
C LEU A 114 -12.25 8.33 7.12
N VAL A 115 -11.87 7.28 7.83
CA VAL A 115 -10.53 7.14 8.40
C VAL A 115 -9.49 7.00 7.30
N GLY A 116 -9.81 6.26 6.24
CA GLY A 116 -8.94 6.04 5.09
C GLY A 116 -8.63 7.33 4.33
N LEU A 117 -9.61 8.22 4.15
CA LEU A 117 -9.37 9.53 3.55
C LEU A 117 -8.35 10.34 4.37
N ILE A 118 -8.49 10.34 5.70
CA ILE A 118 -7.54 11.01 6.61
C ILE A 118 -6.15 10.38 6.49
N LEU A 119 -6.06 9.05 6.57
CA LEU A 119 -4.80 8.32 6.45
C LEU A 119 -4.12 8.58 5.10
N ALA A 120 -4.87 8.65 4.01
CA ALA A 120 -4.34 8.92 2.68
C ALA A 120 -3.78 10.34 2.58
N LEU A 121 -4.55 11.35 3.00
CA LEU A 121 -4.15 12.76 2.91
C LEU A 121 -2.98 13.08 3.84
N VAL A 122 -3.09 12.68 5.11
CA VAL A 122 -2.04 12.89 6.11
C VAL A 122 -0.80 12.08 5.74
N GLY A 123 -0.99 10.83 5.30
CA GLY A 123 0.10 9.96 4.88
C GLY A 123 0.89 10.54 3.71
N ALA A 124 0.20 10.95 2.64
CA ALA A 124 0.81 11.58 1.48
C ALA A 124 1.54 12.88 1.85
N TYR A 125 0.91 13.74 2.67
CA TYR A 125 1.54 14.97 3.14
C TYR A 125 2.82 14.70 3.95
N MET A 126 2.80 13.74 4.87
CA MET A 126 3.96 13.41 5.69
C MET A 126 5.10 12.77 4.88
N MET A 127 4.78 11.96 3.87
CA MET A 127 5.77 11.46 2.91
C MET A 127 6.42 12.60 2.11
N TYR A 128 5.62 13.53 1.59
CA TYR A 128 6.12 14.69 0.87
C TYR A 128 6.97 15.61 1.76
N TYR A 129 6.50 15.92 2.98
CA TYR A 129 7.25 16.73 3.94
C TYR A 129 8.57 16.07 4.36
N GLY A 130 8.57 14.74 4.53
CA GLY A 130 9.72 13.99 4.99
C GLY A 130 10.85 13.88 3.95
N VAL A 131 10.52 13.81 2.66
CA VAL A 131 11.52 13.62 1.58
C VAL A 131 11.36 14.62 0.45
N GLY A 132 10.16 14.74 -0.11
CA GLY A 132 9.88 15.55 -1.31
C GLY A 132 10.26 17.03 -1.18
N ARG A 133 9.95 17.65 -0.03
CA ARG A 133 10.26 19.07 0.23
C ARG A 133 11.75 19.39 0.24
N GLN A 134 12.64 18.41 0.45
CA GLN A 134 14.09 18.64 0.41
C GLN A 134 14.66 18.65 -1.01
N ILE A 135 13.90 18.15 -1.99
CA ILE A 135 14.29 18.10 -3.40
C ILE A 135 13.86 19.41 -4.10
N GLU A 136 12.84 20.09 -3.58
CA GLU A 136 12.47 21.44 -3.97
C GLU A 136 13.44 22.47 -3.37
N LYS A 137 14.51 22.74 -4.13
CA LYS A 137 15.45 23.87 -4.07
C LYS A 137 15.69 24.53 -2.70
#